data_AF-A0A5N0EKJ5-F1
#
_entry.id   AF-A0A5N0EKJ5-F1
#
_cell.length_a   1.000
_cell.length_b   1.000
_cell.length_c   1.000
_cell.angle_alpha   90.00
_cell.angle_beta   90.00
_cell.angle_gamma   90.00
#
_symmetry.space_group_name_H-M   'P 1'
#
loop_
_entity.id
_entity.type
_entity.pdbx_description
1 polymer ?
#
loop_
_entity_poly.entity_id
_entity_poly.type
_entity_poly.pdbx_seq_one_letter_code
_entity_poly.pdbx_strand_id
1 'polypeptide(L)' 'MDVDRVDVVSLLDSLCVDHGFCLPPDERNRFCTSPPSDVDSFTDAVFVAEGMDPHGDKHLRALVRQKVIRAFPGQES' A
#
# COMPACT_ATOMS: atom_id res chain seq x y z
N MET A 1 13.06 20.88 -2.19
CA MET A 1 12.65 19.74 -3.03
C MET A 1 13.03 18.51 -2.24
N ASP A 2 12.13 18.16 -1.34
CA ASP A 2 12.36 17.25 -0.23
C ASP A 2 12.08 15.83 -0.73
N VAL A 3 13.09 15.26 -1.36
CA VAL A 3 13.10 13.89 -1.89
C VAL A 3 13.38 12.88 -0.78
N ASP A 4 12.51 12.78 0.24
CA ASP A 4 12.52 11.61 1.16
C ASP A 4 11.22 11.47 1.99
N ARG A 5 10.06 11.69 1.36
CA ARG A 5 8.82 11.09 1.85
C ARG A 5 8.33 10.20 0.73
N VAL A 6 8.28 8.89 0.99
CA VAL A 6 7.50 7.99 0.15
C VAL A 6 6.13 8.62 0.01
N ASP A 7 5.77 9.04 -1.21
CA ASP A 7 4.49 9.68 -1.45
C ASP A 7 3.44 8.57 -1.42
N VAL A 8 2.95 8.28 -0.20
CA VAL A 8 1.93 7.26 0.06
C VAL A 8 0.72 7.50 -0.84
N VAL A 9 0.42 8.76 -1.13
CA VAL A 9 -0.64 9.15 -2.09
C VAL A 9 -0.38 8.58 -3.48
N SER A 10 0.82 8.74 -4.04
CA SER A 10 1.22 8.21 -5.34
C SER A 10 1.25 6.67 -5.38
N LEU A 11 1.63 6.03 -4.27
CA LEU A 11 1.57 4.58 -4.14
C LEU A 11 0.12 4.09 -4.20
N LEU A 12 -0.77 4.69 -3.39
CA LEU A 12 -2.20 4.36 -3.37
C LEU A 12 -2.86 4.63 -4.73
N ASP A 13 -2.49 5.71 -5.41
CA ASP A 13 -2.96 6.02 -6.76
C ASP A 13 -2.50 4.94 -7.77
N SER A 14 -1.24 4.54 -7.71
CA SER A 14 -0.72 3.47 -8.57
C SER A 14 -1.35 2.10 -8.28
N LEU A 15 -1.79 1.84 -7.04
CA LEU A 15 -2.51 0.63 -6.66
C LEU A 15 -3.95 0.67 -7.19
N CYS A 16 -4.61 1.83 -7.14
CA CYS A 16 -5.93 2.07 -7.72
C CYS A 16 -5.94 1.84 -9.24
N VAL A 17 -5.02 2.46 -9.97
CA VAL A 17 -5.02 2.42 -11.45
C VAL A 17 -4.61 1.05 -11.99
N ASP A 18 -3.61 0.41 -11.38
CA ASP A 18 -2.99 -0.81 -11.93
C ASP A 18 -3.63 -2.11 -11.41
N HIS A 19 -4.17 -2.07 -10.19
CA HIS A 19 -4.71 -3.25 -9.51
C HIS A 19 -6.16 -3.09 -9.03
N GLY A 20 -6.76 -1.90 -9.19
CA GLY A 20 -8.12 -1.62 -8.76
C GLY A 20 -8.27 -1.31 -7.27
N PHE A 21 -7.18 -1.16 -6.52
CA PHE A 21 -7.18 -0.85 -5.08
C PHE A 21 -7.29 0.65 -4.83
N CYS A 22 -8.49 1.21 -5.00
CA CYS A 22 -8.71 2.64 -4.90
C CYS A 22 -8.80 3.16 -3.47
N LEU A 23 -9.18 2.31 -2.52
CA LEU A 23 -9.37 2.59 -1.10
C LEU A 23 -10.38 3.71 -0.82
N PRO A 24 -11.19 3.58 0.24
CA PRO A 24 -12.04 4.67 0.69
C PRO A 24 -11.18 5.86 1.16
N PRO A 25 -11.68 7.10 1.00
CA PRO A 25 -10.92 8.32 1.31
C PRO A 25 -10.47 8.41 2.77
N ASP A 26 -11.24 7.84 3.70
CA ASP A 26 -10.90 7.79 5.13
C ASP A 26 -9.65 6.92 5.38
N GLU A 27 -9.62 5.72 4.80
CA GLU A 27 -8.45 4.84 4.87
C GLU A 27 -7.25 5.47 4.16
N ARG A 28 -7.42 6.07 2.98
CA ARG A 28 -6.33 6.79 2.29
C ARG A 28 -5.69 7.86 3.18
N ASN A 29 -6.52 8.62 3.92
CA ASN A 29 -6.02 9.62 4.87
C ASN A 29 -5.28 8.96 6.05
N ARG A 30 -5.77 7.83 6.55
CA ARG A 30 -5.09 7.03 7.58
C ARG A 30 -3.71 6.55 7.12
N PHE A 31 -3.59 6.02 5.90
CA PHE A 31 -2.29 5.64 5.32
C PHE A 31 -1.33 6.81 5.16
N CYS A 32 -1.83 8.00 4.79
CA CYS A 32 -0.99 9.19 4.65
C CYS A 32 -0.51 9.75 6.00
N THR A 33 -1.34 9.67 7.04
CA THR A 33 -1.05 10.21 8.37
C THR A 33 -0.28 9.24 9.24
N SER A 34 -0.54 7.94 9.10
CA SER A 34 0.09 6.86 9.86
C SER A 34 0.33 5.66 8.94
N PRO A 35 1.35 5.74 8.06
CA PRO A 35 1.70 4.61 7.21
C PRO A 35 2.18 3.43 8.07
N PRO A 36 1.74 2.20 7.77
CA PRO A 36 2.34 1.00 8.33
C PRO A 36 3.85 0.96 8.06
N SER A 37 4.64 0.61 9.08
CA SER A 37 6.11 0.56 9.01
C SER A 37 6.65 -0.70 8.32
N ASP A 38 5.78 -1.69 8.08
CA ASP A 38 6.15 -2.97 7.51
C ASP A 38 5.39 -3.22 6.22
N VAL A 39 6.09 -3.74 5.21
CA VAL A 39 5.54 -3.98 3.86
C VAL A 39 4.38 -4.97 3.90
N ASP A 40 4.51 -6.06 4.67
CA ASP A 40 3.48 -7.08 4.76
C ASP A 40 2.25 -6.52 5.50
N SER A 41 2.47 -5.72 6.55
CA SER A 41 1.38 -5.00 7.25
C SER A 41 0.70 -3.95 6.37
N PHE A 42 1.47 -3.22 5.55
CA PHE A 42 0.91 -2.27 4.59
C PHE A 42 0.06 -2.98 3.54
N THR A 43 0.57 -4.10 3.01
CA THR A 43 -0.15 -4.91 2.04
C THR A 43 -1.44 -5.43 2.64
N ASP A 44 -1.40 -6.02 3.83
CA ASP A 44 -2.60 -6.51 4.52
C ASP A 44 -3.65 -5.41 4.72
N ALA A 45 -3.22 -4.26 5.24
CA ALA A 45 -4.08 -3.13 5.49
C ALA A 45 -4.73 -2.60 4.19
N VAL A 46 -4.03 -2.61 3.05
CA VAL A 46 -4.58 -2.20 1.74
C VAL A 46 -5.71 -3.12 1.30
N PHE A 47 -5.56 -4.43 1.49
CA PHE A 47 -6.61 -5.40 1.15
C PHE A 47 -7.81 -5.25 2.08
N VAL A 48 -7.58 -5.13 3.39
CA VAL A 48 -8.64 -4.94 4.38
C VAL A 48 -9.39 -3.63 4.15
N ALA A 49 -8.67 -2.53 3.84
CA ALA A 49 -9.27 -1.24 3.54
C ALA A 49 -10.16 -1.26 2.29
N GLU A 50 -9.84 -2.11 1.32
CA GLU A 50 -10.66 -2.34 0.13
C GLU A 50 -11.80 -3.36 0.36
N GLY A 51 -11.87 -3.97 1.55
CA GLY A 51 -12.85 -5.00 1.86
C GLY A 51 -12.56 -6.36 1.22
N MET A 52 -11.30 -6.60 0.83
CA MET A 52 -10.82 -7.86 0.26
C MET A 52 -10.12 -8.71 1.32
N ASP A 53 -10.13 -10.03 1.12
CA ASP A 53 -9.36 -10.94 1.96
C ASP A 53 -7.87 -10.93 1.53
N PRO A 54 -6.93 -10.58 2.42
CA PRO A 54 -5.50 -10.50 2.09
C PRO A 54 -4.87 -11.87 1.79
N HIS A 55 -5.51 -12.97 2.19
CA HIS A 55 -5.01 -14.33 1.98
C HIS A 55 -5.75 -15.09 0.86
N GLY A 56 -6.83 -14.50 0.33
CA GLY A 56 -7.68 -15.09 -0.70
C GLY A 56 -6.99 -15.22 -2.05
N ASP A 57 -6.14 -14.24 -2.42
CA ASP A 57 -5.39 -14.28 -3.67
C ASP A 57 -3.90 -14.00 -3.45
N LYS A 58 -3.12 -15.09 -3.33
CA LYS A 58 -1.68 -15.03 -3.05
C LYS A 58 -0.88 -14.37 -4.17
N HIS A 59 -1.36 -14.46 -5.43
CA HIS A 59 -0.68 -13.85 -6.56
C HIS A 59 -0.88 -12.34 -6.55
N LEU A 60 -2.12 -11.88 -6.38
CA LEU A 60 -2.44 -10.46 -6.25
C LEU A 60 -1.72 -9.83 -5.05
N ARG A 61 -1.70 -10.54 -3.90
CA ARG A 61 -0.94 -10.11 -2.73
C ARG A 61 0.55 -9.91 -3.03
N ALA A 62 1.17 -10.82 -3.78
CA ALA A 62 2.57 -10.71 -4.16
C ALA A 62 2.84 -9.49 -5.05
N LEU A 63 1.92 -9.17 -5.99
CA LEU A 63 2.02 -8.00 -6.86
C LEU A 63 1.94 -6.69 -6.07
N VAL A 64 0.92 -6.55 -5.22
CA VAL A 64 0.75 -5.38 -4.35
C VAL A 64 1.97 -5.23 -3.43
N ARG A 65 2.42 -6.32 -2.81
CA ARG A 65 3.62 -6.33 -1.95
C ARG A 65 4.86 -5.83 -2.67
N GLN A 66 5.13 -6.30 -3.89
CA GLN A 66 6.27 -5.82 -4.69
C GLN A 66 6.20 -4.32 -4.96
N LYS A 67 4.99 -3.80 -5.19
CA LYS A 67 4.77 -2.37 -5.45
C LYS A 67 5.03 -1.53 -4.21
N VAL A 68 4.61 -2.01 -3.05
CA VAL A 68 4.91 -1.42 -1.74
C VAL A 68 6.43 -1.45 -1.48
N ILE A 69 7.12 -2.58 -1.67
CA ILE A 69 8.60 -2.66 -1.50
C ILE A 69 9.32 -1.62 -2.35
N ARG A 70 8.92 -1.51 -3.62
CA ARG A 70 9.52 -0.54 -4.55
C ARG A 70 9.31 0.91 -4.12
N ALA A 71 8.19 1.20 -3.45
CA ALA A 71 7.90 2.51 -2.90
C ALA A 71 8.62 2.77 -1.56
N PHE A 72 8.95 1.73 -0.79
CA PHE A 72 9.64 1.81 0.50
C PHE A 72 11.05 1.15 0.47
N PRO A 73 12.03 1.66 -0.30
CA PRO A 73 13.35 1.04 -0.45
C PRO A 73 14.27 1.12 0.79
N GLY A 74 13.75 1.40 2.00
CA GLY A 74 14.53 1.63 3.22
C GLY A 74 13.94 1.05 4.50
N GLN A 75 12.96 0.14 4.42
CA GLN A 75 12.41 -0.60 5.57
C GLN A 75 12.69 -2.10 5.39
N GLU A 76 13.95 -2.46 5.19
CA GLU A 76 14.44 -3.83 5.40
C GLU A 76 14.95 -3.90 6.85
N SER A 77 14.30 -4.69 7.70
CA SER A 77 14.88 -5.11 8.99
C SER A 77 15.01 -6.61 9.06
#